data_AF-A0A381UXL2-F1
#
_entry.id   AF-A0A381UXL2-F1
#
_cell.length_a   1.000
_cell.length_b   1.000
_cell.length_c   1.000
_cell.angle_alpha   90.00
_cell.angle_beta   90.00
_cell.angle_gamma   90.00
#
_symmetry.space_group_name_H-M   'P 1'
#
loop_
_entity.id
_entity.type
_entity.pdbx_description
1 polymer ?
#
loop_
_entity_poly.entity_id
_entity_poly.type
_entity_poly.pdbx_seq_one_letter_code
_entity_poly.pdbx_strand_id
1 'polypeptide(L)'
;MKFKNTPKESSELIYEGISLFKKNKFKNALSVFDKVLKINPGSMIALSHKVASLYELARFDEALKCCDQVLQKDPQYLHTLFYKGLVLGKIGEHEKAIDFFDKVLQTDRKHVLALYNRGVQLCKISKYEDAVKFFEKTLEADPENSNAMYEAGRALAKLGKNNESLLWFDRAIKADEKKSMSYYNEGVDLTKANNHQQAIVYYDKALELNKNNVKALVAKGHTLDTAGFSHKEVVPLYDKALKIDPKCTEAILKKGVLFERVGLYHKAISSYDDMLKIEPENVEALYGKAVSLNSQKKYHEAEFFCKRAINIEPENLRALGSMVWILEHQKRYEEAMDFCDKAIEINPNFFYTLSYKGKLLYDLGRFPEALIYYDKALKLSPKDRRAIYYRNKIASKFEKLKKKPFPIKF
;
A
#
# COMPACT_ATOMS: atom_id res chain seq x y z
N MET A 1 29.76 -7.17 45.05
CA MET A 1 30.04 -7.88 43.78
C MET A 1 30.22 -6.85 42.68
N LYS A 2 31.45 -6.69 42.18
CA LYS A 2 31.77 -5.83 41.02
C LYS A 2 31.34 -6.59 39.76
N PHE A 3 30.25 -6.19 39.12
CA PHE A 3 29.96 -6.64 37.75
C PHE A 3 31.01 -6.00 36.84
N LYS A 4 31.96 -6.81 36.37
CA LYS A 4 32.80 -6.46 35.22
C LYS A 4 31.89 -6.47 33.99
N ASN A 5 31.15 -5.38 33.77
CA ASN A 5 30.45 -5.19 32.52
C ASN A 5 31.49 -5.08 31.40
N THR A 6 31.40 -5.94 30.42
CA THR A 6 32.45 -6.12 29.41
C THR A 6 32.35 -5.03 28.33
N PRO A 7 33.45 -4.71 27.61
CA PRO A 7 33.42 -3.82 26.44
C PRO A 7 32.39 -4.26 25.39
N LYS A 8 32.12 -5.58 25.30
CA LYS A 8 31.17 -6.18 24.36
C LYS A 8 29.71 -5.79 24.67
N GLU A 9 29.32 -5.79 25.95
CA GLU A 9 28.00 -5.33 26.39
C GLU A 9 27.78 -3.83 26.12
N SER A 10 28.83 -3.02 26.28
CA SER A 10 28.78 -1.59 25.95
C SER A 10 28.57 -1.36 24.45
N SER A 11 29.15 -2.19 23.57
CA SER A 11 28.98 -2.08 22.13
C SER A 11 27.57 -2.48 21.68
N GLU A 12 27.02 -3.56 22.24
CA GLU A 12 25.65 -4.01 21.93
C GLU A 12 24.60 -2.95 22.31
N LEU A 13 24.75 -2.34 23.50
CA LEU A 13 23.88 -1.25 23.94
C LEU A 13 23.99 -0.01 23.04
N ILE A 14 25.18 0.31 22.50
CA ILE A 14 25.32 1.40 21.53
C ILE A 14 24.49 1.10 20.28
N TYR A 15 24.58 -0.12 19.73
CA TYR A 15 23.79 -0.50 18.56
C TYR A 15 22.28 -0.49 18.85
N GLU A 16 21.86 -0.93 20.04
CA GLU A 16 20.47 -0.83 20.48
C GLU A 16 20.00 0.62 20.52
N GLY A 17 20.77 1.51 21.16
CA GLY A 17 20.46 2.93 21.25
C GLY A 17 20.33 3.59 19.87
N ILE A 18 21.26 3.28 18.96
CA ILE A 18 21.21 3.76 17.56
C ILE A 18 19.98 3.20 16.83
N SER A 19 19.65 1.92 17.04
CA SER A 19 18.46 1.31 16.44
C SER A 19 17.16 1.97 16.93
N LEU A 20 17.07 2.25 18.23
CA LEU A 20 15.96 2.96 18.83
C LEU A 20 15.85 4.39 18.29
N PHE A 21 16.98 5.09 18.14
CA PHE A 21 17.03 6.42 17.52
C PHE A 21 16.49 6.38 16.09
N LYS A 22 16.94 5.44 15.27
CA LYS A 22 16.44 5.23 13.89
C LYS A 22 14.96 4.88 13.82
N LYS A 23 14.38 4.34 14.89
CA LYS A 23 12.93 4.06 15.03
C LYS A 23 12.15 5.24 15.63
N ASN A 24 12.74 6.43 15.71
CA ASN A 24 12.17 7.64 16.34
C ASN A 24 11.80 7.47 17.82
N LYS A 25 12.37 6.45 18.51
CA LYS A 25 12.14 6.21 19.94
C LYS A 25 13.16 6.96 20.77
N PHE A 26 13.21 8.29 20.63
CA PHE A 26 14.29 9.14 21.18
C PHE A 26 14.44 9.08 22.70
N LYS A 27 13.34 8.99 23.45
CA LYS A 27 13.39 8.83 24.93
C LYS A 27 14.07 7.51 25.32
N ASN A 28 13.75 6.43 24.62
CA ASN A 28 14.33 5.12 24.89
C ASN A 28 15.80 5.08 24.45
N ALA A 29 16.11 5.64 23.28
CA ALA A 29 17.49 5.78 22.80
C ALA A 29 18.35 6.55 23.81
N LEU A 30 17.86 7.70 24.31
CA LEU A 30 18.52 8.49 25.33
C LEU A 30 18.79 7.68 26.61
N SER A 31 17.80 6.94 27.11
CA SER A 31 17.96 6.08 28.28
C SER A 31 19.03 5.01 28.08
N VAL A 32 19.12 4.42 26.88
CA VAL A 32 20.15 3.44 26.54
C VAL A 32 21.53 4.10 26.48
N PHE A 33 21.67 5.27 25.86
CA PHE A 33 22.94 6.00 25.84
C PHE A 33 23.40 6.41 27.25
N ASP A 34 22.48 6.79 28.14
CA ASP A 34 22.81 7.06 29.55
C ASP A 34 23.34 5.81 30.27
N LYS A 35 22.78 4.62 29.99
CA LYS A 35 23.32 3.36 30.52
C LYS A 35 24.72 3.08 29.99
N VAL A 36 24.96 3.29 28.69
CA VAL A 36 26.31 3.16 28.09
C VAL A 36 27.29 4.09 28.79
N LEU A 37 26.91 5.34 29.02
CA LEU A 37 27.79 6.34 29.66
C LEU A 37 28.03 6.07 31.15
N LYS A 38 27.16 5.31 31.83
CA LYS A 38 27.46 4.79 33.18
C LYS A 38 28.53 3.70 33.17
N ILE A 39 28.58 2.87 32.13
CA ILE A 39 29.57 1.79 31.98
C ILE A 39 30.89 2.33 31.43
N ASN A 40 30.80 3.18 30.41
CA ASN A 40 31.92 3.82 29.74
C ASN A 40 31.64 5.34 29.55
N PRO A 41 31.97 6.17 30.56
CA PRO A 41 31.78 7.62 30.50
C PRO A 41 32.55 8.30 29.36
N GLY A 42 33.57 7.64 28.81
CA GLY A 42 34.42 8.17 27.74
C GLY A 42 33.91 7.94 26.32
N SER A 43 32.82 7.19 26.15
CA SER A 43 32.33 6.79 24.83
C SER A 43 31.86 7.99 23.99
N MET A 44 32.69 8.41 23.03
CA MET A 44 32.38 9.51 22.11
C MET A 44 31.14 9.21 21.26
N ILE A 45 30.97 7.96 20.83
CA ILE A 45 29.81 7.52 20.03
C ILE A 45 28.53 7.65 20.85
N ALA A 46 28.53 7.23 22.11
CA ALA A 46 27.35 7.32 22.97
C ALA A 46 27.04 8.77 23.34
N LEU A 47 28.05 9.60 23.64
CA LEU A 47 27.86 11.04 23.86
C LEU A 47 27.31 11.73 22.61
N SER A 48 27.85 11.45 21.42
CA SER A 48 27.40 12.09 20.18
C SER A 48 25.98 11.69 19.79
N HIS A 49 25.57 10.44 20.00
CA HIS A 49 24.18 10.02 19.77
C HIS A 49 23.22 10.43 20.89
N LYS A 50 23.74 10.64 22.12
CA LYS A 50 23.00 11.32 23.18
C LYS A 50 22.69 12.77 22.81
N VAL A 51 23.67 13.51 22.26
CA VAL A 51 23.44 14.86 21.71
C VAL A 51 22.30 14.83 20.69
N ALA A 52 22.36 13.92 19.71
CA ALA A 52 21.31 13.78 18.71
C ALA A 52 19.94 13.49 19.33
N SER A 53 19.88 12.57 20.30
CA SER A 53 18.63 12.24 21.01
C SER A 53 18.08 13.42 21.82
N LEU A 54 18.95 14.20 22.46
CA LEU A 54 18.57 15.40 23.21
C LEU A 54 18.05 16.51 22.29
N TYR A 55 18.66 16.67 21.11
CA TYR A 55 18.18 17.59 20.07
C TYR A 55 16.75 17.27 19.66
N GLU A 56 16.46 16.01 19.33
CA GLU A 56 15.10 15.56 18.94
C GLU A 56 14.07 15.71 20.08
N LEU A 57 14.54 15.68 21.33
CA LEU A 57 13.72 15.90 22.52
C LEU A 57 13.65 17.38 22.95
N ALA A 58 14.19 18.31 22.15
CA ALA A 58 14.28 19.74 22.44
C ALA A 58 14.98 20.09 23.77
N ARG A 59 15.88 19.23 24.26
CA ARG A 59 16.69 19.43 25.47
C ARG A 59 18.03 20.06 25.13
N PHE A 60 17.97 21.31 24.65
CA PHE A 60 19.11 21.99 24.02
C PHE A 60 20.28 22.28 24.96
N ASP A 61 20.03 22.70 26.21
CA ASP A 61 21.10 23.00 27.17
C ASP A 61 21.95 21.77 27.51
N GLU A 62 21.29 20.63 27.69
CA GLU A 62 21.97 19.36 27.95
C GLU A 62 22.72 18.87 26.70
N ALA A 63 22.14 19.09 25.52
CA ALA A 63 22.81 18.76 24.27
C ALA A 63 24.11 19.56 24.11
N LEU A 64 24.09 20.87 24.38
CA LEU A 64 25.28 21.73 24.31
C LEU A 64 26.40 21.27 25.27
N LYS A 65 26.05 20.96 26.53
CA LYS A 65 27.01 20.41 27.50
C LYS A 65 27.64 19.10 27.00
N CYS A 66 26.85 18.20 26.42
CA CYS A 66 27.36 16.96 25.84
C CYS A 66 28.22 17.22 24.61
N CYS A 67 27.87 18.20 23.76
CA CYS A 67 28.69 18.59 22.62
C CYS A 67 30.08 19.06 23.06
N ASP A 68 30.14 19.91 24.09
CA ASP A 68 31.41 20.45 24.60
C ASP A 68 32.32 19.32 25.12
N GLN A 69 31.76 18.32 25.81
CA GLN A 69 32.51 17.16 26.27
C GLN A 69 33.12 16.33 25.12
N VAL A 70 32.41 16.17 24.01
CA VAL A 70 32.94 15.44 22.84
C VAL A 70 33.99 16.28 22.12
N LEU A 71 33.68 17.57 21.86
CA LEU A 71 34.56 18.45 21.10
C LEU A 71 35.83 18.86 21.86
N GLN A 72 35.84 18.77 23.20
CA GLN A 72 37.05 18.92 23.99
C GLN A 72 38.04 17.76 23.76
N LYS A 73 37.53 16.55 23.47
CA LYS A 73 38.37 15.36 23.20
C LYS A 73 38.77 15.28 21.73
N ASP A 74 37.81 15.56 20.84
CA ASP A 74 38.02 15.58 19.40
C ASP A 74 37.30 16.80 18.78
N PRO A 75 38.04 17.91 18.55
CA PRO A 75 37.48 19.13 17.97
C PRO A 75 36.93 18.98 16.55
N GLN A 76 37.31 17.92 15.82
CA GLN A 76 36.89 17.68 14.44
C GLN A 76 35.82 16.59 14.33
N TYR A 77 35.25 16.13 15.45
CA TYR A 77 34.25 15.09 15.45
C TYR A 77 32.96 15.54 14.73
N LEU A 78 32.86 15.21 13.43
CA LEU A 78 31.91 15.78 12.48
C LEU A 78 30.45 15.68 12.92
N HIS A 79 30.06 14.51 13.43
CA HIS A 79 28.69 14.28 13.89
C HIS A 79 28.30 15.25 15.01
N THR A 80 29.20 15.52 15.97
CA THR A 80 28.93 16.46 17.06
C THR A 80 29.00 17.91 16.59
N LEU A 81 29.95 18.27 15.71
CA LEU A 81 29.99 19.60 15.11
C LEU A 81 28.67 19.93 14.39
N PHE A 82 28.18 18.99 13.59
CA PHE A 82 26.91 19.12 12.88
C PHE A 82 25.74 19.32 13.85
N TYR A 83 25.58 18.45 14.85
CA TYR A 83 24.48 18.58 15.82
C TYR A 83 24.62 19.82 16.71
N LYS A 84 25.83 20.27 17.04
CA LYS A 84 26.02 21.54 17.76
C LYS A 84 25.55 22.72 16.91
N GLY A 85 25.84 22.73 15.62
CA GLY A 85 25.30 23.70 14.66
C GLY A 85 23.76 23.67 14.64
N LEU A 86 23.15 22.48 14.58
CA LEU A 86 21.68 22.33 14.65
C LEU A 86 21.08 22.88 15.94
N VAL A 87 21.66 22.57 17.10
CA VAL A 87 21.19 23.05 18.41
C VAL A 87 21.29 24.57 18.49
N LEU A 88 22.43 25.15 18.10
CA LEU A 88 22.65 26.61 18.08
C LEU A 88 21.62 27.31 17.17
N GLY A 89 21.35 26.75 15.99
CA GLY A 89 20.34 27.29 15.08
C GLY A 89 18.92 27.25 15.66
N LYS A 90 18.59 26.24 16.47
CA LYS A 90 17.27 26.15 17.15
C LYS A 90 17.09 27.15 18.28
N ILE A 91 18.17 27.52 18.98
CA ILE A 91 18.11 28.52 20.05
C ILE A 91 18.30 29.96 19.56
N GLY A 92 18.44 30.18 18.24
CA GLY A 92 18.53 31.51 17.62
C GLY A 92 19.95 32.03 17.41
N GLU A 93 20.97 31.26 17.78
CA GLU A 93 22.39 31.60 17.65
C GLU A 93 22.88 31.29 16.21
N HIS A 94 22.28 31.97 15.23
CA HIS A 94 22.39 31.64 13.80
C HIS A 94 23.82 31.78 13.25
N GLU A 95 24.56 32.81 13.64
CA GLU A 95 25.95 33.02 13.16
C GLU A 95 26.89 31.95 13.72
N LYS A 96 26.76 31.61 15.00
CA LYS A 96 27.54 30.51 15.60
C LYS A 96 27.18 29.18 14.94
N ALA A 97 25.90 28.94 14.63
CA ALA A 97 25.48 27.74 13.92
C ALA A 97 26.16 27.62 12.54
N ILE A 98 26.21 28.74 11.80
CA ILE A 98 26.92 28.87 10.52
C ILE A 98 28.40 28.47 10.68
N ASP A 99 29.11 28.98 11.68
CA ASP A 99 30.53 28.63 11.94
C ASP A 99 30.73 27.13 12.17
N PHE A 100 29.82 26.47 12.90
CA PHE A 100 29.89 25.03 13.12
C PHE A 100 29.62 24.23 11.84
N PHE A 101 28.70 24.68 10.97
CA PHE A 101 28.53 24.07 9.66
C PHE A 101 29.74 24.29 8.74
N ASP A 102 30.42 25.44 8.82
CA ASP A 102 31.68 25.65 8.09
C ASP A 102 32.75 24.65 8.48
N LYS A 103 32.90 24.36 9.77
CA LYS A 103 33.86 23.33 10.25
C LYS A 103 33.55 21.94 9.68
N VAL A 104 32.27 21.58 9.57
CA VAL A 104 31.86 20.34 8.91
C VAL A 104 32.24 20.38 7.42
N LEU A 105 31.95 21.47 6.73
CA LEU A 105 32.19 21.64 5.29
C LEU A 105 33.68 21.78 4.91
N GLN A 106 34.53 22.20 5.85
CA GLN A 106 35.98 22.18 5.67
C GLN A 106 36.52 20.75 5.53
N THR A 107 35.92 19.80 6.25
CA THR A 107 36.32 18.39 6.22
C THR A 107 35.60 17.62 5.11
N ASP A 108 34.27 17.82 4.97
CA ASP A 108 33.45 17.25 3.92
C ASP A 108 32.69 18.34 3.17
N ARG A 109 33.28 18.78 2.05
CA ARG A 109 32.75 19.87 1.20
C ARG A 109 31.39 19.55 0.59
N LYS A 110 31.03 18.26 0.46
CA LYS A 110 29.77 17.80 -0.15
C LYS A 110 28.77 17.28 0.89
N HIS A 111 28.98 17.57 2.18
CA HIS A 111 28.07 17.18 3.24
C HIS A 111 26.70 17.85 3.07
N VAL A 112 25.76 17.16 2.41
CA VAL A 112 24.44 17.65 1.98
C VAL A 112 23.69 18.34 3.11
N LEU A 113 23.61 17.70 4.29
CA LEU A 113 22.87 18.26 5.42
C LEU A 113 23.50 19.53 5.99
N ALA A 114 24.83 19.69 5.89
CA ALA A 114 25.51 20.87 6.41
C ALA A 114 25.37 22.04 5.43
N LEU A 115 25.49 21.79 4.12
CA LEU A 115 25.20 22.77 3.06
C LEU A 115 23.76 23.31 3.21
N TYR A 116 22.79 22.40 3.32
CA TYR A 116 21.38 22.75 3.47
C TYR A 116 21.13 23.56 4.74
N ASN A 117 21.53 23.04 5.92
CA ASN A 117 21.22 23.71 7.19
C ASN A 117 21.95 25.06 7.32
N ARG A 118 23.14 25.20 6.73
CA ARG A 118 23.83 26.49 6.63
C ARG A 118 23.03 27.48 5.79
N GLY A 119 22.55 27.08 4.61
CA GLY A 119 21.65 27.90 3.78
C GLY A 119 20.41 28.35 4.55
N VAL A 120 19.79 27.45 5.32
CA VAL A 120 18.66 27.77 6.20
C VAL A 120 19.03 28.83 7.25
N GLN A 121 20.19 28.73 7.90
CA GLN A 121 20.62 29.75 8.86
C GLN A 121 20.90 31.10 8.19
N LEU A 122 21.48 31.12 6.98
CA LEU A 122 21.68 32.34 6.21
C LEU A 122 20.35 33.05 5.89
N CYS A 123 19.30 32.28 5.55
CA CYS A 123 17.96 32.82 5.42
C CYS A 123 17.43 33.45 6.72
N LYS A 124 17.75 32.90 7.90
CA LYS A 124 17.30 33.45 9.19
C LYS A 124 17.93 34.81 9.51
N ILE A 125 19.14 35.06 9.02
CA ILE A 125 19.82 36.36 9.13
C ILE A 125 19.68 37.24 7.87
N SER A 126 18.68 36.94 7.03
CA SER A 126 18.35 37.70 5.80
C SER A 126 19.46 37.79 4.73
N LYS A 127 20.46 36.89 4.75
CA LYS A 127 21.47 36.76 3.69
C LYS A 127 20.99 35.82 2.59
N TYR A 128 19.95 36.23 1.87
CA TYR A 128 19.22 35.36 0.95
C TYR A 128 20.05 34.95 -0.28
N GLU A 129 20.87 35.85 -0.83
CA GLU A 129 21.73 35.55 -1.99
C GLU A 129 22.73 34.44 -1.69
N ASP A 130 23.36 34.49 -0.52
CA ASP A 130 24.30 33.45 -0.10
C ASP A 130 23.59 32.16 0.26
N ALA A 131 22.38 32.24 0.85
CA ALA A 131 21.56 31.07 1.11
C ALA A 131 21.24 30.29 -0.18
N VAL A 132 20.84 30.99 -1.25
CA VAL A 132 20.58 30.39 -2.58
C VAL A 132 21.81 29.63 -3.09
N LYS A 133 23.01 30.21 -3.03
CA LYS A 133 24.25 29.52 -3.45
C LYS A 133 24.50 28.23 -2.67
N PHE A 134 24.19 28.21 -1.38
CA PHE A 134 24.34 27.01 -0.55
C PHE A 134 23.26 25.95 -0.85
N PHE A 135 22.04 26.36 -1.21
CA PHE A 135 21.03 25.44 -1.71
C PHE A 135 21.40 24.87 -3.09
N GLU A 136 21.96 25.67 -3.99
CA GLU A 136 22.51 25.19 -5.28
C GLU A 136 23.61 24.15 -5.06
N LYS A 137 24.57 24.42 -4.17
CA LYS A 137 25.60 23.43 -3.77
C LYS A 137 25.00 22.17 -3.14
N THR A 138 23.91 22.30 -2.38
CA THR A 138 23.18 21.14 -1.84
C THR A 138 22.66 20.27 -2.98
N LEU A 139 22.15 20.90 -4.04
CA LEU A 139 21.60 20.22 -5.22
C LEU A 139 22.67 19.66 -6.17
N GLU A 140 23.86 20.24 -6.20
CA GLU A 140 25.03 19.63 -6.86
C GLU A 140 25.43 18.31 -6.19
N ALA A 141 25.23 18.19 -4.87
CA ALA A 141 25.53 16.99 -4.11
C ALA A 141 24.34 16.00 -4.06
N ASP A 142 23.11 16.49 -4.05
CA ASP A 142 21.86 15.72 -4.05
C ASP A 142 20.82 16.38 -4.99
N PRO A 143 20.81 16.02 -6.29
CA PRO A 143 19.97 16.68 -7.29
C PRO A 143 18.46 16.56 -7.07
N GLU A 144 18.00 15.63 -6.24
CA GLU A 144 16.57 15.36 -5.99
C GLU A 144 16.11 15.94 -4.63
N ASN A 145 16.91 16.82 -4.02
CA ASN A 145 16.59 17.41 -2.73
C ASN A 145 15.48 18.49 -2.84
N SER A 146 14.22 18.06 -2.80
CA SER A 146 13.05 18.94 -2.89
C SER A 146 13.03 20.05 -1.82
N ASN A 147 13.51 19.77 -0.61
CA ASN A 147 13.61 20.76 0.47
C ASN A 147 14.58 21.90 0.11
N ALA A 148 15.74 21.58 -0.48
CA ALA A 148 16.69 22.60 -0.92
C ALA A 148 16.13 23.44 -2.08
N MET A 149 15.44 22.81 -3.04
CA MET A 149 14.75 23.53 -4.12
C MET A 149 13.68 24.48 -3.58
N TYR A 150 12.88 24.02 -2.62
CA TYR A 150 11.84 24.82 -1.98
C TYR A 150 12.42 26.01 -1.20
N GLU A 151 13.45 25.79 -0.39
CA GLU A 151 14.09 26.86 0.38
C GLU A 151 14.83 27.87 -0.53
N ALA A 152 15.42 27.42 -1.64
CA ALA A 152 15.95 28.31 -2.67
C ALA A 152 14.87 29.19 -3.29
N GLY A 153 13.72 28.60 -3.65
CA GLY A 153 12.55 29.36 -4.11
C GLY A 153 12.10 30.41 -3.10
N ARG A 154 11.97 30.03 -1.82
CA ARG A 154 11.61 30.98 -0.74
C ARG A 154 12.60 32.12 -0.58
N ALA A 155 13.90 31.83 -0.65
CA ALA A 155 14.95 32.84 -0.56
C ALA A 155 14.89 33.81 -1.77
N LEU A 156 14.69 33.29 -2.98
CA LEU A 156 14.53 34.11 -4.19
C LEU A 156 13.26 34.97 -4.16
N ALA A 157 12.15 34.46 -3.62
CA ALA A 157 10.94 35.25 -3.40
C ALA A 157 11.19 36.42 -2.44
N LYS A 158 12.00 36.21 -1.37
CA LYS A 158 12.41 37.29 -0.45
C LYS A 158 13.30 38.34 -1.11
N LEU A 159 13.99 37.98 -2.18
CA LEU A 159 14.77 38.89 -3.04
C LEU A 159 13.93 39.57 -4.12
N GLY A 160 12.62 39.31 -4.21
CA GLY A 160 11.74 39.83 -5.26
C GLY A 160 11.89 39.14 -6.62
N LYS A 161 12.70 38.07 -6.71
CA LYS A 161 12.92 37.29 -7.93
C LYS A 161 11.82 36.25 -8.15
N ASN A 162 10.59 36.73 -8.35
CA ASN A 162 9.39 35.90 -8.34
C ASN A 162 9.39 34.81 -9.43
N ASN A 163 9.82 35.12 -10.65
CA ASN A 163 9.84 34.15 -11.75
C ASN A 163 10.82 32.99 -11.50
N GLU A 164 12.03 33.30 -11.01
CA GLU A 164 13.01 32.27 -10.63
C GLU A 164 12.48 31.43 -9.45
N SER A 165 11.85 32.07 -8.46
CA SER A 165 11.22 31.38 -7.34
C SER A 165 10.18 30.36 -7.77
N LEU A 166 9.30 30.70 -8.73
CA LEU A 166 8.28 29.77 -9.23
C LEU A 166 8.91 28.54 -9.91
N LEU A 167 9.95 28.75 -10.72
CA LEU A 167 10.68 27.63 -11.34
C LEU A 167 11.30 26.69 -10.29
N TRP A 168 11.79 27.22 -9.18
CA TRP A 168 12.33 26.42 -8.08
C TRP A 168 11.25 25.65 -7.32
N PHE A 169 10.06 26.24 -7.11
CA PHE A 169 8.93 25.52 -6.55
C PHE A 169 8.44 24.40 -7.46
N ASP A 170 8.36 24.63 -8.77
CA ASP A 170 7.99 23.60 -9.75
C ASP A 170 9.00 22.43 -9.75
N ARG A 171 10.30 22.73 -9.61
CA ARG A 171 11.33 21.70 -9.46
C ARG A 171 11.14 20.89 -8.18
N ALA A 172 10.86 21.55 -7.05
CA ALA A 172 10.61 20.87 -5.77
C ALA A 172 9.41 19.91 -5.87
N ILE A 173 8.30 20.37 -6.45
CA ILE A 173 7.10 19.56 -6.68
C ILE A 173 7.43 18.33 -7.55
N LYS A 174 8.13 18.52 -8.68
CA LYS A 174 8.52 17.42 -9.57
C LYS A 174 9.42 16.39 -8.90
N ALA A 175 10.36 16.83 -8.05
CA ALA A 175 11.23 15.92 -7.29
C ALA A 175 10.42 15.09 -6.28
N ASP A 176 9.51 15.71 -5.53
CA ASP A 176 8.63 14.99 -4.61
C ASP A 176 7.67 14.03 -5.32
N GLU A 177 7.14 14.41 -6.49
CA GLU A 177 6.33 13.53 -7.34
C GLU A 177 7.12 12.31 -7.82
N LYS A 178 8.35 12.51 -8.31
CA LYS A 178 9.23 11.41 -8.73
C LYS A 178 9.55 10.47 -7.58
N LYS A 179 9.83 11.01 -6.40
CA LYS A 179 10.11 10.22 -5.20
C LYS A 179 8.86 9.50 -4.68
N SER A 180 7.70 10.14 -4.72
CA SER A 180 6.40 9.52 -4.43
C SER A 180 6.14 8.32 -5.37
N MET A 181 6.40 8.49 -6.66
CA MET A 181 6.26 7.41 -7.66
C MET A 181 7.24 6.26 -7.43
N SER A 182 8.47 6.54 -6.98
CA SER A 182 9.43 5.49 -6.60
C SER A 182 8.90 4.62 -5.46
N TYR A 183 8.40 5.23 -4.39
CA TYR A 183 7.80 4.47 -3.27
C TYR A 183 6.53 3.72 -3.68
N TYR A 184 5.72 4.30 -4.56
CA TYR A 184 4.59 3.58 -5.16
C TYR A 184 5.05 2.32 -5.89
N ASN A 185 6.08 2.40 -6.73
CA ASN A 185 6.58 1.25 -7.48
C ASN A 185 7.15 0.16 -6.54
N GLU A 186 7.89 0.55 -5.51
CA GLU A 186 8.38 -0.39 -4.48
C GLU A 186 7.20 -1.09 -3.75
N GLY A 187 6.13 -0.33 -3.44
CA GLY A 187 4.90 -0.88 -2.89
C GLY A 187 4.23 -1.89 -3.82
N VAL A 188 4.21 -1.62 -5.13
CA VAL A 188 3.66 -2.53 -6.15
C VAL A 188 4.46 -3.83 -6.21
N ASP A 189 5.78 -3.74 -6.21
CA ASP A 189 6.65 -4.93 -6.24
C ASP A 189 6.50 -5.79 -4.98
N LEU A 190 6.38 -5.15 -3.82
CA LEU A 190 6.07 -5.85 -2.56
C LEU A 190 4.68 -6.49 -2.56
N THR A 191 3.69 -5.84 -3.19
CA THR A 191 2.34 -6.40 -3.34
C THR A 191 2.37 -7.67 -4.20
N LYS A 192 3.11 -7.65 -5.31
CA LYS A 192 3.30 -8.84 -6.17
C LYS A 192 4.04 -9.96 -5.45
N ALA A 193 4.95 -9.62 -4.53
CA ALA A 193 5.64 -10.58 -3.67
C ALA A 193 4.78 -11.08 -2.48
N ASN A 194 3.49 -10.74 -2.42
CA ASN A 194 2.57 -11.03 -1.30
C ASN A 194 3.02 -10.45 0.06
N ASN A 195 3.89 -9.43 0.06
CA ASN A 195 4.33 -8.74 1.28
C ASN A 195 3.47 -7.49 1.53
N HIS A 196 2.19 -7.73 1.84
CA HIS A 196 1.19 -6.67 1.96
C HIS A 196 1.51 -5.64 3.05
N GLN A 197 2.09 -6.06 4.18
CA GLN A 197 2.41 -5.15 5.28
C GLN A 197 3.47 -4.12 4.89
N GLN A 198 4.56 -4.56 4.24
CA GLN A 198 5.59 -3.61 3.79
C GLN A 198 5.09 -2.77 2.61
N ALA A 199 4.31 -3.34 1.69
CA ALA A 199 3.71 -2.59 0.60
C ALA A 199 2.89 -1.39 1.09
N ILE A 200 2.04 -1.59 2.13
CA ILE A 200 1.26 -0.51 2.75
C ILE A 200 2.16 0.62 3.27
N VAL A 201 3.26 0.29 3.94
CA VAL A 201 4.23 1.29 4.44
C VAL A 201 4.81 2.12 3.30
N TYR A 202 5.14 1.50 2.17
CA TYR A 202 5.68 2.22 1.02
C TYR A 202 4.63 3.07 0.30
N TYR A 203 3.39 2.60 0.20
CA TYR A 203 2.30 3.46 -0.28
C TYR A 203 2.04 4.64 0.66
N ASP A 204 2.18 4.46 1.98
CA ASP A 204 2.07 5.56 2.94
C ASP A 204 3.16 6.60 2.73
N LYS A 205 4.42 6.18 2.56
CA LYS A 205 5.51 7.10 2.18
C LYS A 205 5.25 7.84 0.87
N ALA A 206 4.68 7.16 -0.13
CA ALA A 206 4.30 7.79 -1.39
C ALA A 206 3.24 8.88 -1.17
N LEU A 207 2.25 8.61 -0.32
CA LEU A 207 1.14 9.51 0.00
C LEU A 207 1.52 10.64 0.96
N GLU A 208 2.56 10.46 1.78
CA GLU A 208 3.16 11.52 2.58
C GLU A 208 3.80 12.60 1.69
N LEU A 209 4.51 12.18 0.65
CA LEU A 209 5.13 13.09 -0.33
C LEU A 209 4.10 13.72 -1.28
N ASN A 210 3.17 12.91 -1.80
CA ASN A 210 2.09 13.38 -2.65
C ASN A 210 0.75 12.80 -2.20
N LYS A 211 0.01 13.57 -1.41
CA LYS A 211 -1.32 13.20 -0.89
C LYS A 211 -2.35 12.94 -1.97
N ASN A 212 -2.10 13.40 -3.20
CA ASN A 212 -2.99 13.29 -4.35
C ASN A 212 -2.52 12.22 -5.36
N ASN A 213 -1.55 11.38 -5.00
CA ASN A 213 -1.13 10.26 -5.85
C ASN A 213 -2.25 9.21 -5.97
N VAL A 214 -3.07 9.33 -7.01
CA VAL A 214 -4.22 8.44 -7.29
C VAL A 214 -3.79 6.98 -7.38
N LYS A 215 -2.67 6.69 -8.05
CA LYS A 215 -2.16 5.32 -8.19
C LYS A 215 -1.81 4.69 -6.85
N ALA A 216 -1.15 5.43 -5.96
CA ALA A 216 -0.83 4.98 -4.62
C ALA A 216 -2.07 4.77 -3.75
N LEU A 217 -3.09 5.63 -3.85
CA LEU A 217 -4.37 5.45 -3.14
C LEU A 217 -5.06 4.15 -3.57
N VAL A 218 -5.18 3.92 -4.88
CA VAL A 218 -5.83 2.72 -5.44
C VAL A 218 -5.06 1.46 -5.10
N ALA A 219 -3.73 1.47 -5.25
CA ALA A 219 -2.90 0.31 -4.95
C ALA A 219 -2.88 -0.02 -3.44
N LYS A 220 -2.84 1.00 -2.57
CA LYS A 220 -2.99 0.80 -1.12
C LYS A 220 -4.36 0.23 -0.78
N GLY A 221 -5.43 0.76 -1.36
CA GLY A 221 -6.79 0.24 -1.18
C GLY A 221 -6.90 -1.23 -1.58
N HIS A 222 -6.36 -1.59 -2.73
CA HIS A 222 -6.33 -2.97 -3.22
C HIS A 222 -5.52 -3.90 -2.32
N THR A 223 -4.39 -3.41 -1.80
CA THR A 223 -3.51 -4.18 -0.91
C THR A 223 -4.15 -4.43 0.45
N LEU A 224 -4.81 -3.42 1.02
CA LEU A 224 -5.60 -3.59 2.25
C LEU A 224 -6.74 -4.58 2.03
N ASP A 225 -7.39 -4.50 0.87
CA ASP A 225 -8.49 -5.38 0.51
C ASP A 225 -8.06 -6.86 0.44
N THR A 226 -6.95 -7.12 -0.25
CA THR A 226 -6.36 -8.46 -0.39
C THR A 226 -5.80 -8.99 0.94
N ALA A 227 -5.31 -8.12 1.80
CA ALA A 227 -4.86 -8.46 3.15
C ALA A 227 -6.02 -8.69 4.16
N GLY A 228 -7.28 -8.53 3.75
CA GLY A 228 -8.45 -8.85 4.57
C GLY A 228 -8.88 -7.73 5.54
N PHE A 229 -8.43 -6.49 5.32
CA PHE A 229 -8.90 -5.34 6.09
C PHE A 229 -10.38 -5.03 5.80
N SER A 230 -11.02 -4.31 6.72
CA SER A 230 -12.44 -3.99 6.59
C SER A 230 -12.69 -3.07 5.39
N HIS A 231 -13.81 -3.26 4.70
CA HIS A 231 -14.25 -2.34 3.64
C HIS A 231 -14.35 -0.88 4.12
N LYS A 232 -14.54 -0.64 5.43
CA LYS A 232 -14.55 0.70 6.03
C LYS A 232 -13.20 1.42 5.96
N GLU A 233 -12.09 0.68 5.88
CA GLU A 233 -10.73 1.23 5.74
C GLU A 233 -10.34 1.38 4.26
N VAL A 234 -10.84 0.48 3.40
CA VAL A 234 -10.53 0.47 1.97
C VAL A 234 -11.31 1.53 1.19
N VAL A 235 -12.63 1.64 1.41
CA VAL A 235 -13.51 2.55 0.67
C VAL A 235 -13.05 4.02 0.70
N PRO A 236 -12.60 4.58 1.85
CA PRO A 236 -12.10 5.96 1.90
C PRO A 236 -10.90 6.22 0.97
N LEU A 237 -10.07 5.21 0.69
CA LEU A 237 -8.94 5.36 -0.23
C LEU A 237 -9.42 5.48 -1.67
N TYR A 238 -10.39 4.65 -2.08
CA TYR A 238 -11.01 4.76 -3.40
C TYR A 238 -11.83 6.05 -3.53
N ASP A 239 -12.56 6.46 -2.49
CA ASP A 239 -13.30 7.73 -2.48
C ASP A 239 -12.37 8.93 -2.65
N LYS A 240 -11.22 8.91 -1.95
CA LYS A 240 -10.21 9.96 -2.10
C LYS A 240 -9.62 9.95 -3.52
N ALA A 241 -9.31 8.78 -4.07
CA ALA A 241 -8.83 8.64 -5.44
C ALA A 241 -9.83 9.22 -6.45
N LEU A 242 -11.11 8.88 -6.32
CA LEU A 242 -12.20 9.36 -7.19
C LEU A 242 -12.52 10.84 -7.00
N LYS A 243 -12.24 11.42 -5.84
CA LYS A 243 -12.34 12.87 -5.64
C LYS A 243 -11.26 13.64 -6.42
N ILE A 244 -10.08 13.04 -6.60
CA ILE A 244 -8.96 13.63 -7.33
C ILE A 244 -9.12 13.38 -8.84
N ASP A 245 -9.41 12.14 -9.21
CA ASP A 245 -9.69 11.71 -10.57
C ASP A 245 -11.03 10.96 -10.64
N PRO A 246 -12.14 11.67 -10.94
CA PRO A 246 -13.47 11.06 -11.05
C PRO A 246 -13.60 10.02 -12.16
N LYS A 247 -12.65 9.95 -13.09
CA LYS A 247 -12.64 8.99 -14.20
C LYS A 247 -11.66 7.84 -13.99
N CYS A 248 -11.12 7.68 -12.77
CA CYS A 248 -10.21 6.59 -12.44
C CYS A 248 -10.95 5.23 -12.46
N THR A 249 -10.97 4.58 -13.62
CA THR A 249 -11.69 3.34 -13.87
C THR A 249 -11.29 2.21 -12.93
N GLU A 250 -9.99 2.09 -12.62
CA GLU A 250 -9.47 1.11 -11.67
C GLU A 250 -10.08 1.28 -10.26
N ALA A 251 -10.19 2.53 -9.77
CA ALA A 251 -10.78 2.81 -8.47
C ALA A 251 -12.28 2.50 -8.44
N ILE A 252 -13.02 2.88 -9.50
CA ILE A 252 -14.46 2.60 -9.62
C ILE A 252 -14.72 1.10 -9.60
N LEU A 253 -13.98 0.35 -10.43
CA LEU A 253 -14.17 -1.08 -10.59
C LEU A 253 -13.83 -1.84 -9.31
N LYS A 254 -12.67 -1.57 -8.70
CA LYS A 254 -12.28 -2.20 -7.43
C LYS A 254 -13.24 -1.87 -6.29
N LYS A 255 -13.80 -0.65 -6.26
CA LYS A 255 -14.83 -0.26 -5.30
C LYS A 255 -16.15 -1.02 -5.53
N GLY A 256 -16.55 -1.21 -6.79
CA GLY A 256 -17.71 -2.03 -7.16
C GLY A 256 -17.56 -3.49 -6.71
N VAL A 257 -16.44 -4.12 -7.03
CA VAL A 257 -16.11 -5.51 -6.63
C VAL A 257 -16.06 -5.66 -5.10
N LEU A 258 -15.48 -4.69 -4.40
CA LEU A 258 -15.48 -4.67 -2.93
C LEU A 258 -16.90 -4.66 -2.38
N PHE A 259 -17.77 -3.77 -2.88
CA PHE A 259 -19.16 -3.70 -2.41
C PHE A 259 -19.96 -4.95 -2.73
N GLU A 260 -19.76 -5.55 -3.90
CA GLU A 260 -20.37 -6.81 -4.28
C GLU A 260 -20.00 -7.92 -3.29
N ARG A 261 -18.70 -8.05 -2.99
CA ARG A 261 -18.19 -9.10 -2.10
C ARG A 261 -18.69 -8.96 -0.65
N VAL A 262 -18.91 -7.73 -0.18
CA VAL A 262 -19.47 -7.48 1.18
C VAL A 262 -21.01 -7.45 1.20
N GLY A 263 -21.68 -7.70 0.08
CA GLY A 263 -23.14 -7.76 -0.02
C GLY A 263 -23.84 -6.40 -0.10
N LEU A 264 -23.11 -5.30 -0.30
CA LEU A 264 -23.67 -3.96 -0.48
C LEU A 264 -24.04 -3.74 -1.95
N TYR A 265 -24.94 -4.59 -2.47
CA TYR A 265 -25.24 -4.68 -3.91
C TYR A 265 -25.75 -3.38 -4.53
N HIS A 266 -26.49 -2.55 -3.79
CA HIS A 266 -26.94 -1.24 -4.29
C HIS A 266 -25.76 -0.29 -4.58
N LYS A 267 -24.71 -0.31 -3.75
CA LYS A 267 -23.49 0.49 -3.96
C LYS A 267 -22.60 -0.11 -5.04
N ALA A 268 -22.57 -1.44 -5.15
CA ALA A 268 -21.87 -2.14 -6.23
C ALA A 268 -22.45 -1.73 -7.58
N ILE A 269 -23.78 -1.80 -7.74
CA ILE A 269 -24.48 -1.37 -8.96
C ILE A 269 -24.16 0.10 -9.29
N SER A 270 -24.23 1.01 -8.31
CA SER A 270 -23.87 2.41 -8.54
C SER A 270 -22.45 2.58 -9.06
N SER A 271 -21.49 1.81 -8.53
CA SER A 271 -20.09 1.86 -8.98
C SER A 271 -19.96 1.32 -10.41
N TYR A 272 -20.62 0.20 -10.71
CA TYR A 272 -20.63 -0.34 -12.07
C TYR A 272 -21.36 0.58 -13.06
N ASP A 273 -22.40 1.29 -12.66
CA ASP A 273 -23.07 2.30 -13.48
C ASP A 273 -22.13 3.47 -13.81
N ASP A 274 -21.37 3.95 -12.84
CA ASP A 274 -20.36 4.98 -13.07
C ASP A 274 -19.26 4.50 -14.02
N MET A 275 -18.84 3.23 -13.90
CA MET A 275 -17.91 2.62 -14.84
C MET A 275 -18.48 2.56 -16.26
N LEU A 276 -19.74 2.13 -16.41
CA LEU A 276 -20.40 1.99 -17.71
C LEU A 276 -20.74 3.34 -18.36
N LYS A 277 -20.77 4.45 -17.62
CA LYS A 277 -20.83 5.79 -18.21
C LYS A 277 -19.51 6.18 -18.89
N ILE A 278 -18.38 5.67 -18.40
CA ILE A 278 -17.04 5.96 -18.94
C ILE A 278 -16.70 4.95 -20.04
N GLU A 279 -16.91 3.67 -19.77
CA GLU A 279 -16.65 2.55 -20.67
C GLU A 279 -17.92 1.71 -20.84
N PRO A 280 -18.82 2.05 -21.79
CA PRO A 280 -20.11 1.38 -21.97
C PRO A 280 -20.06 -0.12 -22.27
N GLU A 281 -18.90 -0.59 -22.75
CA GLU A 281 -18.62 -1.97 -23.14
C GLU A 281 -17.70 -2.69 -22.16
N ASN A 282 -17.43 -2.12 -20.98
CA ASN A 282 -16.59 -2.78 -19.98
C ASN A 282 -17.25 -4.07 -19.46
N VAL A 283 -16.71 -5.21 -19.89
CA VAL A 283 -17.28 -6.54 -19.62
C VAL A 283 -17.32 -6.86 -18.12
N GLU A 284 -16.29 -6.46 -17.37
CA GLU A 284 -16.21 -6.68 -15.93
C GLU A 284 -17.31 -5.93 -15.18
N ALA A 285 -17.56 -4.67 -15.51
CA ALA A 285 -18.66 -3.90 -14.95
C ALA A 285 -20.04 -4.45 -15.37
N LEU A 286 -20.20 -4.91 -16.62
CA LEU A 286 -21.46 -5.48 -17.10
C LEU A 286 -21.84 -6.76 -16.33
N TYR A 287 -20.94 -7.74 -16.21
CA TYR A 287 -21.27 -8.96 -15.46
C TYR A 287 -21.30 -8.70 -13.95
N GLY A 288 -20.45 -7.83 -13.39
CA GLY A 288 -20.50 -7.47 -11.97
C GLY A 288 -21.82 -6.80 -11.59
N LYS A 289 -22.33 -5.92 -12.46
CA LYS A 289 -23.68 -5.34 -12.32
C LYS A 289 -24.76 -6.42 -12.39
N ALA A 290 -24.65 -7.35 -13.35
CA ALA A 290 -25.60 -8.46 -13.46
C ALA A 290 -25.62 -9.34 -12.19
N VAL A 291 -24.45 -9.67 -11.64
CA VAL A 291 -24.31 -10.44 -10.39
C VAL A 291 -24.97 -9.70 -9.22
N SER A 292 -24.74 -8.39 -9.12
CA SER A 292 -25.33 -7.56 -8.06
C SER A 292 -26.86 -7.38 -8.21
N LEU A 293 -27.38 -7.34 -9.44
CA LEU A 293 -28.82 -7.31 -9.73
C LEU A 293 -29.49 -8.66 -9.41
N ASN A 294 -28.84 -9.77 -9.77
CA ASN A 294 -29.30 -11.12 -9.45
C ASN A 294 -29.44 -11.32 -7.94
N SER A 295 -28.44 -10.85 -7.18
CA SER A 295 -28.48 -10.88 -5.70
C SER A 295 -29.65 -10.09 -5.11
N GLN A 296 -30.14 -9.07 -5.82
CA GLN A 296 -31.34 -8.30 -5.48
C GLN A 296 -32.63 -8.87 -6.06
N LYS A 297 -32.58 -10.09 -6.64
CA LYS A 297 -33.70 -10.78 -7.30
C LYS A 297 -34.25 -10.06 -8.53
N LYS A 298 -33.48 -9.12 -9.11
CA LYS A 298 -33.82 -8.40 -10.34
C LYS A 298 -33.36 -9.19 -11.56
N TYR A 299 -33.95 -10.37 -11.75
CA TYR A 299 -33.44 -11.38 -12.68
C TYR A 299 -33.43 -10.95 -14.15
N HIS A 300 -34.49 -10.27 -14.62
CA HIS A 300 -34.57 -9.82 -16.01
C HIS A 300 -33.53 -8.74 -16.34
N GLU A 301 -33.33 -7.78 -15.44
CA GLU A 301 -32.27 -6.76 -15.59
C GLU A 301 -30.88 -7.42 -15.55
N ALA A 302 -30.66 -8.37 -14.63
CA ALA A 302 -29.40 -9.10 -14.54
C ALA A 302 -29.08 -9.85 -15.84
N GLU A 303 -30.06 -10.58 -16.38
CA GLU A 303 -29.92 -11.31 -17.64
C GLU A 303 -29.60 -10.37 -18.81
N PHE A 304 -30.24 -9.19 -18.88
CA PHE A 304 -29.95 -8.19 -19.90
C PHE A 304 -28.47 -7.76 -19.90
N PHE A 305 -27.94 -7.35 -18.74
CA PHE A 305 -26.53 -6.92 -18.64
C PHE A 305 -25.55 -8.07 -18.86
N CYS A 306 -25.88 -9.28 -18.40
CA CYS A 306 -25.03 -10.45 -18.60
C CYS A 306 -25.00 -10.89 -20.07
N LYS A 307 -26.14 -10.83 -20.79
CA LYS A 307 -26.19 -11.05 -22.25
C LYS A 307 -25.32 -10.04 -22.99
N ARG A 308 -25.36 -8.76 -22.61
CA ARG A 308 -24.47 -7.74 -23.17
C ARG A 308 -23.00 -8.08 -22.96
N ALA A 309 -22.61 -8.49 -21.75
CA ALA A 309 -21.23 -8.91 -21.45
C ALA A 309 -20.77 -10.07 -22.35
N ILE A 310 -21.61 -11.10 -22.49
CA ILE A 310 -21.34 -12.28 -23.34
C ILE A 310 -21.29 -11.91 -24.83
N ASN A 311 -22.11 -10.98 -25.30
CA ASN A 311 -22.07 -10.55 -26.69
C ASN A 311 -20.76 -9.82 -27.05
N ILE A 312 -20.15 -9.11 -26.09
CA ILE A 312 -18.87 -8.41 -26.28
C ILE A 312 -17.70 -9.40 -26.17
N GLU A 313 -17.68 -10.23 -25.13
CA GLU A 313 -16.69 -11.30 -24.96
C GLU A 313 -17.37 -12.66 -24.79
N PRO A 314 -17.63 -13.39 -25.90
CA PRO A 314 -18.33 -14.68 -25.86
C PRO A 314 -17.58 -15.77 -25.08
N GLU A 315 -16.25 -15.67 -25.01
CA GLU A 315 -15.39 -16.64 -24.34
C GLU A 315 -15.14 -16.31 -22.84
N ASN A 316 -15.76 -15.24 -22.32
CA ASN A 316 -15.56 -14.84 -20.94
C ASN A 316 -16.26 -15.80 -19.96
N LEU A 317 -15.49 -16.71 -19.37
CA LEU A 317 -15.97 -17.73 -18.44
C LEU A 317 -16.69 -17.14 -17.21
N ARG A 318 -16.35 -15.93 -16.76
CA ARG A 318 -17.04 -15.28 -15.62
C ARG A 318 -18.41 -14.77 -16.04
N ALA A 319 -18.54 -14.20 -17.23
CA ALA A 319 -19.83 -13.77 -17.77
C ALA A 319 -20.74 -14.98 -18.02
N LEU A 320 -20.22 -16.05 -18.64
CA LEU A 320 -20.97 -17.30 -18.85
C LEU A 320 -21.42 -17.92 -17.52
N GLY A 321 -20.52 -18.03 -16.54
CA GLY A 321 -20.86 -18.51 -15.20
C GLY A 321 -21.89 -17.65 -14.48
N SER A 322 -21.84 -16.32 -14.67
CA SER A 322 -22.85 -15.40 -14.14
C SER A 322 -24.23 -15.65 -14.79
N MET A 323 -24.27 -15.92 -16.09
CA MET A 323 -25.51 -16.26 -16.79
C MET A 323 -26.14 -17.55 -16.27
N VAL A 324 -25.32 -18.59 -16.08
CA VAL A 324 -25.77 -19.87 -15.48
C VAL A 324 -26.41 -19.61 -14.12
N TRP A 325 -25.77 -18.79 -13.28
CA TRP A 325 -26.27 -18.45 -11.95
C TRP A 325 -27.59 -17.68 -11.99
N ILE A 326 -27.73 -16.73 -12.92
CA ILE A 326 -28.96 -15.96 -13.13
C ILE A 326 -30.11 -16.86 -13.57
N LEU A 327 -29.88 -17.72 -14.57
CA LEU A 327 -30.89 -18.63 -15.11
C LEU A 327 -31.32 -19.69 -14.09
N GLU A 328 -30.40 -20.17 -13.25
CA GLU A 328 -30.73 -21.06 -12.14
C GLU A 328 -31.71 -20.42 -11.15
N HIS A 329 -31.51 -19.15 -10.79
CA HIS A 329 -32.42 -18.42 -9.89
C HIS A 329 -33.82 -18.23 -10.51
N GLN A 330 -33.89 -18.18 -11.83
CA GLN A 330 -35.14 -18.19 -12.60
C GLN A 330 -35.73 -19.60 -12.81
N LYS A 331 -35.06 -20.67 -12.34
CA LYS A 331 -35.41 -22.09 -12.57
C LYS A 331 -35.40 -22.51 -14.04
N ARG A 332 -34.68 -21.78 -14.91
CA ARG A 332 -34.50 -22.07 -16.34
C ARG A 332 -33.30 -22.99 -16.54
N TYR A 333 -33.41 -24.21 -16.03
CA TYR A 333 -32.26 -25.13 -15.92
C TYR A 333 -31.73 -25.64 -17.26
N GLU A 334 -32.59 -25.89 -18.25
CA GLU A 334 -32.16 -26.34 -19.59
C GLU A 334 -31.31 -25.25 -20.28
N GLU A 335 -31.80 -24.00 -20.32
CA GLU A 335 -31.02 -22.88 -20.87
C GLU A 335 -29.71 -22.64 -20.10
N ALA A 336 -29.72 -22.82 -18.77
CA ALA A 336 -28.50 -22.73 -17.97
C ALA A 336 -27.46 -23.81 -18.36
N MET A 337 -27.91 -24.99 -18.80
CA MET A 337 -27.01 -26.04 -19.28
C MET A 337 -26.36 -25.69 -20.61
N ASP A 338 -27.04 -24.99 -21.51
CA ASP A 338 -26.44 -24.53 -22.77
C ASP A 338 -25.24 -23.60 -22.52
N PHE A 339 -25.34 -22.71 -21.52
CA PHE A 339 -24.21 -21.85 -21.12
C PHE A 339 -23.11 -22.63 -20.39
N CYS A 340 -23.45 -23.69 -19.65
CA CYS A 340 -22.45 -24.62 -19.13
C CYS A 340 -21.69 -25.33 -20.25
N ASP A 341 -22.39 -25.75 -21.31
CA ASP A 341 -21.78 -26.42 -22.46
C ASP A 341 -20.81 -25.50 -23.20
N LYS A 342 -21.22 -24.26 -23.48
CA LYS A 342 -20.31 -23.24 -24.02
C LYS A 342 -19.06 -23.04 -23.16
N ALA A 343 -19.24 -22.93 -21.83
CA ALA A 343 -18.10 -22.77 -20.92
C ALA A 343 -17.20 -24.02 -20.86
N ILE A 344 -17.75 -25.23 -21.03
CA ILE A 344 -16.99 -26.49 -21.13
C ILE A 344 -16.25 -26.58 -22.48
N GLU A 345 -16.84 -26.11 -23.58
CA GLU A 345 -16.18 -26.04 -24.89
C GLU A 345 -14.95 -25.13 -24.84
N ILE A 346 -15.07 -23.96 -24.21
CA ILE A 346 -13.96 -23.01 -24.03
C ILE A 346 -12.87 -23.59 -23.12
N ASN A 347 -13.26 -24.18 -21.99
CA ASN A 347 -12.31 -24.80 -21.06
C ASN A 347 -12.83 -26.13 -20.51
N PRO A 348 -12.50 -27.26 -21.18
CA PRO A 348 -12.92 -28.59 -20.75
C PRO A 348 -12.39 -29.01 -19.38
N ASN A 349 -11.29 -28.39 -18.94
CA ASN A 349 -10.61 -28.69 -17.68
C ASN A 349 -11.12 -27.81 -16.52
N PHE A 350 -12.08 -26.92 -16.74
CA PHE A 350 -12.64 -26.10 -15.68
C PHE A 350 -13.67 -26.88 -14.86
N PHE A 351 -13.18 -27.59 -13.84
CA PHE A 351 -13.97 -28.50 -13.02
C PHE A 351 -15.21 -27.86 -12.37
N TYR A 352 -15.17 -26.55 -12.09
CA TYR A 352 -16.31 -25.82 -11.50
C TYR A 352 -17.55 -25.83 -12.40
N THR A 353 -17.39 -25.67 -13.72
CA THR A 353 -18.53 -25.72 -14.66
C THR A 353 -19.08 -27.13 -14.80
N LEU A 354 -18.19 -28.15 -14.82
CA LEU A 354 -18.60 -29.56 -14.86
C LEU A 354 -19.46 -29.93 -13.63
N SER A 355 -19.00 -29.57 -12.43
CA SER A 355 -19.79 -29.85 -11.21
C SER A 355 -21.05 -29.00 -11.10
N TYR A 356 -21.09 -27.82 -11.71
CA TYR A 356 -22.31 -27.02 -11.82
C TYR A 356 -23.33 -27.66 -12.77
N LYS A 357 -22.91 -28.11 -13.96
CA LYS A 357 -23.80 -28.82 -14.90
C LYS A 357 -24.37 -30.08 -14.27
N GLY A 358 -23.55 -30.85 -13.54
CA GLY A 358 -24.02 -31.99 -12.75
C GLY A 358 -25.09 -31.60 -11.73
N LYS A 359 -24.96 -30.45 -11.05
CA LYS A 359 -25.98 -29.93 -10.12
C LYS A 359 -27.29 -29.59 -10.85
N LEU A 360 -27.23 -28.91 -12.00
CA LEU A 360 -28.44 -28.60 -12.78
C LEU A 360 -29.17 -29.89 -13.22
N LEU A 361 -28.43 -30.89 -13.69
CA LEU A 361 -28.97 -32.22 -14.03
C LEU A 361 -29.58 -32.92 -12.81
N TYR A 362 -28.94 -32.82 -11.64
CA TYR A 362 -29.48 -33.35 -10.39
C TYR A 362 -30.82 -32.67 -10.03
N ASP A 363 -30.90 -31.35 -10.15
CA ASP A 363 -32.11 -30.57 -9.83
C ASP A 363 -33.26 -30.89 -10.82
N LEU A 364 -32.94 -31.26 -12.07
CA LEU A 364 -33.88 -31.80 -13.07
C LEU A 364 -34.22 -33.29 -12.85
N GLY A 365 -33.58 -33.98 -11.90
CA GLY A 365 -33.79 -35.41 -11.66
C GLY A 365 -33.06 -36.36 -12.62
N ARG A 366 -32.22 -35.84 -13.51
CA ARG A 366 -31.40 -36.59 -14.49
C ARG A 366 -30.15 -37.18 -13.82
N PHE A 367 -30.35 -38.03 -12.81
CA PHE A 367 -29.26 -38.53 -11.96
C PHE A 367 -28.14 -39.30 -12.69
N PRO A 368 -28.41 -40.19 -13.65
CA PRO A 368 -27.35 -40.90 -14.38
C PRO A 368 -26.41 -39.93 -15.11
N GLU A 369 -26.97 -38.91 -15.75
CA GLU A 369 -26.19 -37.90 -16.46
C GLU A 369 -25.42 -37.01 -15.48
N ALA A 370 -26.04 -36.62 -14.36
CA ALA A 370 -25.38 -35.85 -13.31
C ALA A 370 -24.11 -36.55 -12.79
N LEU A 371 -24.16 -37.88 -12.60
CA LEU A 371 -23.01 -38.68 -12.15
C LEU A 371 -21.83 -38.60 -13.13
N ILE A 372 -22.10 -38.62 -14.45
CA ILE A 372 -21.05 -38.49 -15.48
C ILE A 372 -20.26 -37.19 -15.29
N TYR A 373 -20.97 -36.07 -15.10
CA TYR A 373 -20.34 -34.77 -14.92
C TYR A 373 -19.63 -34.62 -13.56
N TYR A 374 -20.17 -35.22 -12.49
CA TYR A 374 -19.46 -35.27 -11.21
C TYR A 374 -18.19 -36.10 -11.28
N ASP A 375 -18.22 -37.26 -11.96
CA ASP A 375 -17.02 -38.09 -12.13
C ASP A 375 -15.96 -37.37 -12.99
N LYS A 376 -16.37 -36.65 -14.04
CA LYS A 376 -15.47 -35.78 -14.81
C LYS A 376 -14.85 -34.68 -13.93
N ALA A 377 -15.66 -33.99 -13.13
CA ALA A 377 -15.17 -32.95 -12.22
C ALA A 377 -14.20 -33.51 -11.17
N LEU A 378 -14.47 -34.69 -10.60
CA LEU A 378 -13.63 -35.34 -9.60
C LEU A 378 -12.32 -35.90 -10.17
N LYS A 379 -12.28 -36.27 -11.45
CA LYS A 379 -11.03 -36.62 -12.14
C LYS A 379 -10.09 -35.42 -12.22
N LEU A 380 -10.61 -34.23 -12.48
CA LEU A 380 -9.83 -32.99 -12.56
C LEU A 380 -9.50 -32.41 -11.18
N SER A 381 -10.44 -32.51 -10.25
CA SER A 381 -10.32 -32.01 -8.87
C SER A 381 -10.93 -33.00 -7.88
N PRO A 382 -10.13 -33.95 -7.35
CA PRO A 382 -10.62 -34.97 -6.42
C PRO A 382 -11.21 -34.42 -5.12
N LYS A 383 -10.97 -33.13 -4.82
CA LYS A 383 -11.45 -32.43 -3.62
C LYS A 383 -12.63 -31.49 -3.90
N ASP A 384 -13.26 -31.53 -5.08
CA ASP A 384 -14.46 -30.74 -5.37
C ASP A 384 -15.60 -31.14 -4.42
N ARG A 385 -15.88 -30.26 -3.45
CA ARG A 385 -16.92 -30.46 -2.44
C ARG A 385 -18.31 -30.59 -3.05
N ARG A 386 -18.64 -29.84 -4.11
CA ARG A 386 -19.94 -29.89 -4.77
C ARG A 386 -20.13 -31.26 -5.41
N ALA A 387 -19.15 -31.69 -6.21
CA ALA A 387 -19.21 -32.98 -6.89
C ALA A 387 -19.31 -34.15 -5.90
N ILE A 388 -18.49 -34.16 -4.83
CA ILE A 388 -18.56 -35.18 -3.77
C ILE A 388 -19.96 -35.20 -3.11
N TYR A 389 -20.44 -34.03 -2.70
CA TYR A 389 -21.71 -33.92 -1.97
C TYR A 389 -22.90 -34.46 -2.78
N TYR A 390 -23.06 -33.99 -4.02
CA TYR A 390 -24.20 -34.40 -4.83
C TYR A 390 -24.08 -35.83 -5.34
N ARG A 391 -22.87 -36.32 -5.66
CA ARG A 391 -22.64 -37.73 -6.01
C ARG A 391 -23.06 -38.67 -4.88
N ASN A 392 -22.67 -38.37 -3.63
CA ASN A 392 -23.08 -39.15 -2.46
C ASN A 392 -24.59 -39.07 -2.21
N LYS A 393 -25.21 -37.90 -2.44
CA LYS A 393 -26.66 -37.71 -2.35
C LYS A 393 -27.41 -38.58 -3.37
N ILE A 394 -26.90 -38.69 -4.60
CA ILE A 394 -27.45 -39.60 -5.61
C ILE A 394 -27.29 -41.07 -5.17
N ALA A 395 -26.10 -41.48 -4.75
CA ALA A 395 -25.82 -42.85 -4.33
C ALA A 395 -26.73 -43.32 -3.18
N SER A 396 -26.86 -42.50 -2.14
CA SER A 396 -27.76 -42.78 -1.00
C SER A 396 -29.23 -42.86 -1.39
N LYS A 397 -29.67 -42.09 -2.41
CA LYS A 397 -31.04 -42.17 -2.94
C LYS A 397 -31.31 -43.52 -3.61
N PHE A 398 -30.35 -44.03 -4.39
CA PHE A 398 -30.46 -45.34 -5.03
C PHE A 398 -30.34 -46.51 -4.04
N GLU A 399 -29.50 -46.41 -3.00
CA GLU A 399 -29.45 -47.42 -1.93
C GLU A 399 -30.76 -47.51 -1.14
N LYS A 400 -31.42 -46.38 -0.86
CA LYS A 400 -32.74 -46.36 -0.21
C LYS A 400 -33.83 -46.99 -1.07
N LEU A 401 -33.75 -46.85 -2.40
CA LEU A 401 -34.69 -47.49 -3.33
C LEU A 401 -34.50 -49.01 -3.39
N LYS A 402 -33.25 -49.50 -3.31
CA LYS A 402 -32.96 -50.95 -3.21
C LYS A 402 -33.46 -51.60 -1.91
N LYS A 403 -33.64 -50.81 -0.84
CA LYS A 403 -34.09 -51.30 0.49
C LYS A 403 -35.61 -51.21 0.71
N LYS A 404 -36.40 -50.68 -0.23
CA LYS A 404 -37.87 -50.72 -0.14
C LYS A 404 -38.36 -52.09 -0.64
N PRO A 405 -38.96 -52.96 0.20
CA PRO A 405 -39.58 -54.19 -0.28
C PRO A 405 -40.71 -53.81 -1.24
N PHE A 406 -40.68 -54.37 -2.46
CA PHE A 406 -41.84 -54.32 -3.34
C PHE A 406 -43.01 -55.02 -2.62
N PRO A 407 -44.18 -54.37 -2.44
CA PRO A 407 -45.35 -55.09 -1.99
C PRO A 407 -45.74 -56.06 -3.11
N ILE A 408 -45.40 -57.34 -2.92
CA ILE A 408 -45.97 -58.42 -3.73
C ILE A 408 -47.46 -58.45 -3.35
N LYS A 409 -48.31 -57.84 -4.17
CA LYS A 409 -49.73 -58.13 -4.16
C LYS A 409 -49.91 -59.47 -4.88
N PHE A 410 -50.23 -60.51 -4.11
CA PHE A 410 -50.77 -61.77 -4.63
C PHE A 410 -52.20 -61.56 -5.12
#